data_AF-A0A318CYN8-F1
#
_entry.id   AF-A0A318CYN8-F1
#
_cell.length_a   1.000
_cell.length_b   1.000
_cell.length_c   1.000
_cell.angle_alpha   90.00
_cell.angle_beta   90.00
_cell.angle_gamma   90.00
#
_symmetry.space_group_name_H-M   'P 1'
#
loop_
_entity.id
_entity.type
_entity.pdbx_description
1 polymer ?
#
loop_
_entity_poly.entity_id
_entity_poly.type
_entity_poly.pdbx_seq_one_letter_code
_entity_poly.pdbx_strand_id
1 'polypeptide(L)'
;MRALIESYHKIKVFSKTGKPGRPKDPIKEPHPDLVYGQVIKERKGSRIIGVTYRIKCGAKQLAQLGLKISTTLLERLNLTLRQSLAPLARKTLGFSKERKNLRKQIVFFQAFYNFARPHMSLREKVSETTKPFEQRWASKTPGMAAGLTDHVWTFRELLTVKLAQAP
;
A
#
# COMPACT_ATOMS: atom_id res chain seq x y z
N MET A 1 9.96 14.57 6.30
CA MET A 1 8.91 14.90 7.28
C MET A 1 7.98 15.99 6.77
N ARG A 2 8.49 17.15 6.34
CA ARG A 2 7.68 18.31 5.93
C ARG A 2 6.62 18.01 4.87
N ALA A 3 6.97 17.29 3.79
CA ALA A 3 6.01 16.91 2.74
C ALA A 3 4.91 15.94 3.21
N LEU A 4 5.22 15.04 4.16
CA LEU A 4 4.24 14.12 4.74
C LEU A 4 3.25 14.88 5.62
N ILE A 5 3.74 15.82 6.44
CA ILE A 5 2.89 16.69 7.26
C ILE A 5 2.00 17.54 6.35
N GLU A 6 2.54 18.08 5.25
CA GLU A 6 1.75 18.85 4.30
C GLU A 6 0.56 18.06 3.75
N SER A 7 0.75 16.77 3.48
CA SER A 7 -0.33 15.89 2.96
C SER A 7 -1.24 15.33 4.06
N TYR A 8 -0.71 15.07 5.26
CA TYR A 8 -1.37 14.36 6.34
C TYR A 8 -1.22 15.12 7.68
N HIS A 9 -1.92 16.25 7.80
CA HIS A 9 -1.94 17.05 9.02
C HIS A 9 -3.36 17.28 9.55
N LYS A 10 -3.43 17.66 10.81
CA LYS A 10 -4.55 18.43 11.37
C LYS A 10 -4.09 19.87 11.61
N ILE A 11 -4.96 20.82 11.32
CA ILE A 11 -4.72 22.22 11.64
C ILE A 11 -5.08 22.44 13.11
N LYS A 12 -4.09 22.84 13.90
CA LYS A 12 -4.31 23.25 15.28
C LYS A 12 -4.45 24.75 15.34
N VAL A 13 -5.66 25.20 15.68
CA VAL A 13 -5.96 26.62 15.92
C VAL A 13 -5.70 26.92 17.38
N PHE A 14 -4.96 27.99 17.66
CA PHE A 14 -4.73 28.45 19.02
C PHE A 14 -5.89 29.35 19.47
N SER A 15 -6.40 29.14 20.68
CA SER A 15 -7.37 30.05 21.29
C SER A 15 -6.74 31.43 21.51
N LYS A 16 -7.57 32.49 21.44
CA LYS A 16 -7.11 33.85 21.73
C LYS A 16 -6.64 33.93 23.19
N THR A 17 -5.44 34.46 23.42
CA THR A 17 -4.80 34.52 24.74
C THR A 17 -5.40 35.60 25.67
N GLY A 18 -6.33 36.42 25.17
CA GLY A 18 -6.96 37.53 25.93
C GLY A 18 -6.07 38.75 26.15
N LYS A 19 -4.78 38.68 25.81
CA LYS A 19 -3.82 39.80 25.88
C LYS A 19 -3.78 40.59 24.58
N PRO A 20 -3.44 41.90 24.61
CA PRO A 20 -3.22 42.68 23.40
C PRO A 20 -2.10 42.07 22.54
N GLY A 21 -2.38 41.85 21.26
CA GLY A 21 -1.41 41.27 20.31
C GLY A 21 -2.06 40.40 19.24
N ARG A 22 -1.28 40.09 18.18
CA ARG A 22 -1.73 39.23 17.08
C ARG A 22 -1.93 37.79 17.59
N PRO A 23 -3.11 37.17 17.35
CA PRO A 23 -3.32 35.76 17.64
C PRO A 23 -2.29 34.88 16.91
N LYS A 24 -1.89 33.77 17.54
CA LYS A 24 -0.91 32.86 16.95
C LYS A 24 -1.49 32.18 15.72
N ASP A 25 -0.75 32.19 14.62
CA ASP A 25 -1.20 31.55 13.38
C ASP A 25 -1.38 30.02 13.60
N PRO A 26 -2.37 29.40 12.94
CA PRO A 26 -2.59 27.97 13.05
C PRO A 26 -1.36 27.17 12.60
N ILE A 27 -1.04 26.09 13.33
CA ILE A 27 0.09 25.21 13.02
C ILE A 27 -0.42 23.87 12.48
N LYS A 28 0.27 23.34 11.47
CA LYS A 28 0.03 21.99 10.94
C LYS A 28 0.73 20.96 11.83
N GLU A 29 -0.04 20.21 12.59
CA GLU A 29 0.47 19.07 13.36
C GLU A 29 0.26 17.77 12.57
N PRO A 30 1.19 16.79 12.65
CA PRO A 30 0.97 15.47 12.06
C PRO A 30 -0.38 14.89 12.50
N HIS A 31 -1.11 14.27 11.57
CA HIS A 31 -2.37 13.62 11.91
C HIS A 31 -2.15 12.58 13.02
N PRO A 32 -3.05 12.46 14.03
CA PRO A 32 -2.88 11.50 15.13
C PRO A 32 -2.66 10.06 14.67
N ASP A 33 -3.30 9.69 13.56
CA ASP A 33 -3.18 8.35 12.95
C ASP A 33 -1.95 8.16 12.05
N LEU A 34 -1.12 9.20 11.87
CA LEU A 34 0.06 9.12 11.03
C LEU A 34 1.20 8.43 11.77
N VAL A 35 1.43 7.15 11.41
CA VAL A 35 2.64 6.43 11.78
C VAL A 35 3.67 6.56 10.66
N TYR A 36 4.83 7.12 10.97
CA TYR A 36 5.93 7.23 10.01
C TYR A 36 7.24 6.77 10.61
N GLY A 37 7.86 5.80 9.94
CA GLY A 37 9.16 5.23 10.29
C GLY A 37 10.13 5.26 9.11
N GLN A 38 11.41 5.16 9.42
CA GLN A 38 12.52 5.08 8.47
C GLN A 38 13.26 3.77 8.67
N VAL A 39 13.57 3.09 7.57
CA VAL A 39 14.49 1.96 7.51
C VAL A 39 15.79 2.47 6.91
N ILE A 40 16.79 2.68 7.76
CA ILE A 40 18.10 3.22 7.38
C ILE A 40 19.01 2.03 7.12
N LYS A 41 19.32 1.77 5.85
CA LYS A 41 20.21 0.68 5.44
C LYS A 41 21.64 1.23 5.40
N GLU A 42 22.51 0.71 6.26
CA GLU A 42 23.94 1.00 6.24
C GLU A 42 24.62 0.08 5.23
N ARG A 43 25.44 0.65 4.35
CA ARG A 43 26.05 -0.08 3.23
C ARG A 43 27.55 0.18 3.17
N LYS A 44 28.30 -0.88 2.85
CA LYS A 44 29.71 -0.82 2.46
C LYS A 44 29.81 -1.36 1.03
N GLY A 45 30.05 -0.49 0.06
CA GLY A 45 29.97 -0.83 -1.36
C GLY A 45 28.59 -1.35 -1.76
N SER A 46 28.54 -2.53 -2.40
CA SER A 46 27.29 -3.18 -2.84
C SER A 46 26.59 -3.99 -1.74
N ARG A 47 27.16 -4.13 -0.54
CA ARG A 47 26.61 -4.95 0.54
C ARG A 47 25.93 -4.09 1.62
N ILE A 48 24.81 -4.59 2.15
CA ILE A 48 24.16 -4.03 3.34
C ILE A 48 24.87 -4.64 4.55
N ILE A 49 25.38 -3.80 5.44
CA ILE A 49 26.10 -4.20 6.65
C ILE A 49 25.26 -4.04 7.92
N GLY A 50 24.21 -3.20 7.86
CA GLY A 50 23.34 -2.93 9.00
C GLY A 50 22.01 -2.34 8.55
N VAL A 51 20.98 -2.52 9.38
CA VAL A 51 19.66 -1.91 9.17
C VAL A 51 19.17 -1.33 10.50
N THR A 52 18.99 -0.02 10.52
CA THR A 52 18.55 0.73 11.70
C THR A 52 17.14 1.26 11.47
N TYR A 53 16.26 1.06 12.44
CA TYR A 53 14.86 1.50 12.38
C TYR A 53 14.68 2.76 13.22
N ARG A 54 14.09 3.80 12.62
CA ARG A 54 13.83 5.07 13.30
C ARG A 54 12.37 5.48 13.14
N ILE A 55 11.61 5.50 14.22
CA ILE A 55 10.24 6.04 14.23
C ILE A 55 10.32 7.56 14.34
N LYS A 56 9.61 8.28 13.48
CA LYS A 56 9.56 9.75 13.46
C LYS A 56 8.26 10.30 14.04
N CYS A 57 7.13 9.62 13.83
CA CYS A 57 5.85 9.92 14.47
C CYS A 57 4.99 8.66 14.62
N GLY A 58 4.03 8.68 15.55
CA GLY A 58 3.07 7.59 15.77
C GLY A 58 3.62 6.37 16.50
N ALA A 59 4.66 6.52 17.35
CA ALA A 59 5.27 5.40 18.07
C ALA A 59 4.28 4.65 18.98
N LYS A 60 3.41 5.38 19.70
CA LYS A 60 2.36 4.78 20.55
C LYS A 60 1.38 3.95 19.73
N GLN A 61 0.93 4.48 18.60
CA GLN A 61 0.01 3.79 17.70
C GLN A 61 0.65 2.57 17.06
N LEU A 62 1.91 2.66 16.64
CA LEU A 62 2.65 1.50 16.13
C LEU A 62 2.74 0.38 17.17
N ALA A 63 3.01 0.74 18.43
CA ALA A 63 3.05 -0.22 19.54
C ALA A 63 1.67 -0.84 19.81
N GLN A 64 0.60 -0.05 19.79
CA GLN A 64 -0.78 -0.54 19.94
C GLN A 64 -1.19 -1.52 18.83
N LEU A 65 -0.75 -1.27 17.59
CA LEU A 65 -1.01 -2.17 16.47
C LEU A 65 -0.17 -3.46 16.53
N GLY A 66 0.85 -3.53 17.39
CA GLY A 66 1.77 -4.67 17.47
C GLY A 66 2.61 -4.89 16.21
N LEU A 67 2.68 -3.89 15.33
CA LEU A 67 3.34 -4.01 14.03
C LEU A 67 4.81 -3.60 14.10
N LYS A 68 5.64 -4.20 13.26
CA LYS A 68 7.04 -3.83 13.06
C LYS A 68 7.21 -3.07 11.75
N ILE A 69 8.13 -2.11 11.70
CA ILE A 69 8.47 -1.42 10.46
C ILE A 69 9.08 -2.43 9.49
N SER A 70 8.48 -2.60 8.32
CA SER A 70 9.01 -3.43 7.25
C SER A 70 8.69 -2.81 5.89
N THR A 71 9.67 -2.85 4.98
CA THR A 71 9.48 -2.45 3.58
C THR A 71 9.24 -3.63 2.65
N THR A 72 9.35 -4.86 3.15
CA THR A 72 9.33 -6.09 2.33
C THR A 72 8.07 -6.21 1.46
N LEU A 73 6.90 -5.94 2.03
CA LEU A 73 5.61 -6.00 1.31
C LEU A 73 5.52 -4.94 0.21
N LEU A 74 5.96 -3.70 0.51
CA LEU A 74 5.97 -2.60 -0.46
C LEU A 74 7.02 -2.83 -1.56
N GLU A 75 8.20 -3.35 -1.20
CA GLU A 75 9.25 -3.69 -2.15
C GLU A 75 8.80 -4.80 -3.10
N ARG A 76 8.11 -5.84 -2.58
CA ARG A 76 7.50 -6.91 -3.37
C ARG A 76 6.45 -6.36 -4.33
N LEU A 77 5.51 -5.56 -3.84
CA LEU A 77 4.47 -4.95 -4.69
C LEU A 77 5.08 -4.07 -5.78
N ASN A 78 6.09 -3.25 -5.44
CA ASN A 78 6.79 -2.43 -6.40
C ASN A 78 7.49 -3.26 -7.47
N LEU A 79 8.13 -4.38 -7.11
CA LEU A 79 8.73 -5.29 -8.08
C LEU A 79 7.66 -5.86 -9.03
N THR A 80 6.55 -6.36 -8.48
CA THR A 80 5.43 -6.87 -9.28
C THR A 80 4.89 -5.83 -10.26
N LEU A 81 4.68 -4.59 -9.80
CA LEU A 81 4.23 -3.49 -10.65
C LEU A 81 5.22 -3.22 -11.80
N ARG A 82 6.53 -3.21 -11.54
CA ARG A 82 7.53 -2.98 -12.60
C ARG A 82 7.62 -4.13 -13.59
N GLN A 83 7.36 -5.37 -13.15
CA GLN A 83 7.36 -6.55 -14.01
C GLN A 83 6.10 -6.62 -14.87
N SER A 84 4.96 -6.16 -14.36
CA SER A 84 3.67 -6.26 -15.04
C SER A 84 3.28 -5.02 -15.86
N LEU A 85 3.82 -3.85 -15.54
CA LEU A 85 3.47 -2.59 -16.23
C LEU A 85 4.70 -2.00 -16.91
N ALA A 86 4.68 -2.02 -18.24
CA ALA A 86 5.77 -1.51 -19.07
C ALA A 86 6.19 -0.06 -18.74
N PRO A 87 5.29 0.91 -18.43
CA PRO A 87 5.73 2.27 -18.10
C PRO A 87 6.47 2.40 -16.77
N LEU A 88 6.33 1.43 -15.85
CA LEU A 88 6.97 1.45 -14.55
C LEU A 88 8.35 0.77 -14.56
N ALA A 89 8.69 0.09 -15.65
CA ALA A 89 10.03 -0.46 -15.84
C ALA A 89 11.07 0.67 -15.97
N ARG A 90 12.29 0.45 -15.47
CA ARG A 90 13.33 1.49 -15.34
C ARG A 90 13.79 2.06 -16.69
N LYS A 91 13.92 1.21 -17.71
CA LYS A 91 14.35 1.58 -19.07
C LYS A 91 13.41 0.90 -20.05
N THR A 92 12.43 1.64 -20.53
CA THR A 92 11.32 1.12 -21.34
C THR A 92 10.96 2.11 -22.43
N LEU A 93 10.66 1.60 -23.63
CA LEU A 93 10.08 2.41 -24.70
C LEU A 93 8.57 2.58 -24.53
N GLY A 94 7.92 1.74 -23.71
CA GLY A 94 6.49 1.80 -23.42
C GLY A 94 6.13 2.76 -22.28
N PHE A 95 6.68 3.98 -22.28
CA PHE A 95 6.37 4.98 -21.25
C PHE A 95 5.01 5.65 -21.52
N SER A 96 4.40 6.19 -20.46
CA SER A 96 3.16 6.95 -20.57
C SER A 96 3.47 8.45 -20.62
N LYS A 97 3.01 9.14 -21.67
CA LYS A 97 3.21 10.60 -21.83
C LYS A 97 2.37 11.42 -20.84
N GLU A 98 1.22 10.90 -20.45
CA GLU A 98 0.28 11.58 -19.56
C GLU A 98 0.05 10.80 -18.27
N ARG A 99 0.05 11.52 -17.13
CA ARG A 99 -0.22 10.92 -15.81
C ARG A 99 -1.60 10.26 -15.72
N LYS A 100 -2.60 10.78 -16.45
CA LYS A 100 -3.95 10.22 -16.53
C LYS A 100 -3.93 8.79 -17.11
N ASN A 101 -3.14 8.58 -18.18
CA ASN A 101 -3.05 7.28 -18.83
C ASN A 101 -2.28 6.27 -17.98
N LEU A 102 -1.19 6.69 -17.33
CA LEU A 102 -0.50 5.87 -16.34
C LEU A 102 -1.44 5.44 -15.19
N ARG A 103 -2.24 6.38 -14.67
CA ARG A 103 -3.21 6.08 -13.61
C ARG A 103 -4.22 5.04 -14.06
N LYS A 104 -4.79 5.15 -15.27
CA LYS A 104 -5.72 4.15 -15.81
C LYS A 104 -5.09 2.75 -15.87
N GLN A 105 -3.85 2.64 -16.35
CA GLN A 105 -3.15 1.36 -16.42
C GLN A 105 -2.89 0.75 -15.04
N ILE A 106 -2.48 1.57 -14.07
CA ILE A 106 -2.26 1.13 -12.69
C ILE A 106 -3.57 0.66 -12.05
N VAL A 107 -4.66 1.42 -12.20
CA VAL A 107 -5.97 1.05 -11.64
C VAL A 107 -6.46 -0.26 -12.24
N PHE A 108 -6.37 -0.41 -13.56
CA PHE A 108 -6.72 -1.66 -14.23
C PHE A 108 -5.91 -2.84 -13.70
N PHE A 109 -4.59 -2.67 -13.57
CA PHE A 109 -3.72 -3.71 -13.02
C PHE A 109 -4.07 -4.06 -11.57
N GLN A 110 -4.34 -3.06 -10.73
CA GLN A 110 -4.75 -3.29 -9.34
C GLN A 110 -6.05 -4.09 -9.26
N ALA A 111 -7.04 -3.74 -10.09
CA ALA A 111 -8.30 -4.48 -10.15
C ALA A 111 -8.06 -5.92 -10.63
N PHE A 112 -7.30 -6.11 -11.71
CA PHE A 112 -6.94 -7.44 -12.21
C PHE A 112 -6.20 -8.28 -11.15
N TYR A 113 -5.19 -7.71 -10.51
CA TYR A 113 -4.35 -8.36 -9.52
C TYR A 113 -5.14 -8.82 -8.28
N ASN A 114 -6.10 -8.00 -7.84
CA ASN A 114 -6.89 -8.26 -6.65
C ASN A 114 -8.09 -9.17 -6.90
N PHE A 115 -8.75 -9.07 -8.06
CA PHE A 115 -10.05 -9.73 -8.28
C PHE A 115 -10.02 -10.85 -9.32
N ALA A 116 -9.18 -10.74 -10.36
CA ALA A 116 -9.18 -11.67 -11.49
C ALA A 116 -7.97 -12.62 -11.52
N ARG A 117 -6.93 -12.37 -10.71
CA ARG A 117 -5.71 -13.19 -10.65
C ARG A 117 -5.64 -14.00 -9.35
N PRO A 118 -5.78 -15.34 -9.40
CA PRO A 118 -5.49 -16.20 -8.26
C PRO A 118 -4.01 -16.21 -7.89
N HIS A 119 -3.71 -16.30 -6.60
CA HIS A 119 -2.33 -16.35 -6.09
C HIS A 119 -2.03 -17.68 -5.42
N MET A 120 -0.87 -18.25 -5.72
CA MET A 120 -0.45 -19.54 -5.14
C MET A 120 -0.35 -19.49 -3.62
N SER A 121 0.11 -18.38 -3.05
CA SER A 121 0.26 -18.22 -1.60
C SER A 121 -1.05 -18.07 -0.84
N LEU A 122 -2.17 -17.87 -1.54
CA LEU A 122 -3.50 -17.73 -0.95
C LEU A 122 -4.36 -18.99 -1.16
N ARG A 123 -3.86 -20.00 -1.90
CA ARG A 123 -4.64 -21.20 -2.19
C ARG A 123 -4.96 -21.95 -0.90
N GLU A 124 -6.19 -22.43 -0.83
CA GLU A 124 -6.68 -23.20 0.30
C GLU A 124 -6.78 -24.68 -0.09
N LYS A 125 -6.59 -25.55 0.89
CA LYS A 125 -6.79 -26.98 0.71
C LYS A 125 -8.28 -27.24 0.56
N VAL A 126 -8.65 -27.98 -0.48
CA VAL A 126 -10.06 -28.39 -0.69
C VAL A 126 -10.51 -29.42 0.35
N SER A 127 -9.58 -30.23 0.85
CA SER A 127 -9.79 -31.22 1.90
C SER A 127 -8.54 -31.30 2.76
N GLU A 128 -8.73 -31.43 4.08
CA GLU A 128 -7.65 -31.63 5.05
C GLU A 128 -7.20 -33.09 5.14
N THR A 129 -8.06 -34.03 4.74
CA THR A 129 -7.86 -35.48 4.92
C THR A 129 -7.17 -36.15 3.73
N THR A 130 -6.96 -35.42 2.63
CA THR A 130 -6.40 -35.98 1.40
C THR A 130 -4.88 -36.12 1.49
N LYS A 131 -4.35 -37.24 0.98
CA LYS A 131 -2.89 -37.48 0.92
C LYS A 131 -2.17 -36.37 0.12
N PRO A 132 -0.91 -36.03 0.43
CA PRO A 132 -0.21 -34.91 -0.22
C PRO A 132 -0.22 -34.93 -1.76
N PHE A 133 -0.14 -36.10 -2.39
CA PHE A 133 -0.14 -36.26 -3.86
C PHE A 133 -1.53 -36.17 -4.50
N GLU A 134 -2.59 -36.29 -3.70
CA GLU A 134 -3.98 -36.18 -4.14
C GLU A 134 -4.58 -34.80 -3.76
N GLN A 135 -3.80 -33.95 -3.08
CA GLN A 135 -4.24 -32.65 -2.56
C GLN A 135 -4.69 -31.72 -3.70
N ARG A 136 -5.97 -31.36 -3.66
CA ARG A 136 -6.52 -30.31 -4.51
C ARG A 136 -6.47 -28.95 -3.81
N TRP A 137 -6.25 -27.90 -4.61
CA TRP A 137 -6.10 -26.53 -4.15
C TRP A 137 -7.19 -25.66 -4.75
N ALA A 138 -7.94 -24.96 -3.91
CA ALA A 138 -8.89 -23.94 -4.34
C ALA A 138 -8.12 -22.66 -4.69
N SER A 139 -8.41 -22.11 -5.87
CA SER A 139 -7.88 -20.81 -6.29
C SER A 139 -8.47 -19.70 -5.42
N LYS A 140 -7.62 -18.79 -4.95
CA LYS A 140 -8.02 -17.64 -4.14
C LYS A 140 -7.32 -16.37 -4.60
N THR A 141 -8.07 -15.28 -4.70
CA THR A 141 -7.55 -13.95 -5.03
C THR A 141 -7.37 -13.11 -3.75
N PRO A 142 -6.61 -12.00 -3.79
CA PRO A 142 -6.51 -11.08 -2.66
C PRO A 142 -7.87 -10.49 -2.28
N GLY A 143 -8.73 -10.20 -3.26
CA GLY A 143 -10.10 -9.75 -3.04
C GLY A 143 -10.92 -10.79 -2.28
N MET A 144 -10.77 -12.08 -2.61
CA MET A 144 -11.41 -13.16 -1.85
C MET A 144 -10.85 -13.29 -0.44
N ALA A 145 -9.52 -13.20 -0.27
CA ALA A 145 -8.90 -13.26 1.05
C ALA A 145 -9.28 -12.07 1.94
N ALA A 146 -9.57 -10.91 1.35
CA ALA A 146 -10.08 -9.73 2.05
C ALA A 146 -11.60 -9.72 2.25
N GLY A 147 -12.33 -10.74 1.77
CA GLY A 147 -13.80 -10.81 1.86
C GLY A 147 -14.54 -9.79 0.97
N LEU A 148 -13.88 -9.25 -0.06
CA LEU A 148 -14.47 -8.27 -0.98
C LEU A 148 -15.25 -8.92 -2.13
N THR A 149 -14.98 -10.20 -2.42
CA THR A 149 -15.64 -11.02 -3.43
C THR A 149 -15.56 -12.48 -3.00
N ASP A 150 -16.46 -13.32 -3.46
CA ASP A 150 -16.52 -14.75 -3.17
C ASP A 150 -15.92 -15.62 -4.30
N HIS A 151 -15.67 -15.03 -5.46
CA HIS A 151 -15.16 -15.73 -6.64
C HIS A 151 -14.04 -14.96 -7.36
N VAL A 152 -13.35 -15.66 -8.26
CA VAL A 152 -12.38 -15.08 -9.20
C VAL A 152 -13.13 -14.40 -10.34
N TRP A 153 -12.93 -13.11 -10.52
CA TRP A 153 -13.62 -12.38 -11.58
C TRP A 153 -13.13 -12.78 -12.96
N THR A 154 -14.08 -12.84 -13.89
CA THR A 154 -13.83 -12.91 -15.32
C THR A 154 -13.37 -11.55 -15.86
N PHE A 155 -12.73 -11.54 -17.04
CA PHE A 155 -12.40 -10.28 -17.72
C PHE A 155 -13.63 -9.45 -18.06
N ARG A 156 -14.78 -10.09 -18.35
CA ARG A 156 -16.05 -9.38 -18.59
C ARG A 156 -16.47 -8.61 -17.35
N GLU A 157 -16.51 -9.26 -16.19
CA GLU A 157 -16.86 -8.60 -14.92
C GLU A 157 -15.89 -7.48 -14.61
N LEU A 158 -14.58 -7.73 -14.75
CA LEU A 158 -13.55 -6.72 -14.50
C LEU A 158 -13.74 -5.43 -15.33
N LEU A 159 -14.20 -5.56 -16.58
CA LEU A 159 -14.39 -4.43 -17.49
C LEU A 159 -15.78 -3.78 -17.42
N THR A 160 -16.77 -4.49 -16.86
CA THR A 160 -18.18 -4.04 -16.83
C THR A 160 -18.67 -3.70 -15.44
N VAL A 161 -17.91 -4.03 -14.39
CA VAL A 161 -18.29 -3.75 -13.01
C VAL A 161 -18.54 -2.25 -12.84
N LYS A 162 -19.71 -1.92 -12.33
CA LYS A 162 -20.04 -0.56 -11.89
C LYS A 162 -19.59 -0.43 -10.44
N LEU A 163 -18.36 0.01 -10.24
CA LEU A 163 -17.93 0.44 -8.92
C LEU A 163 -18.75 1.68 -8.57
N ALA A 164 -19.47 1.64 -7.45
CA ALA A 164 -20.06 2.85 -6.89
C ALA A 164 -18.94 3.89 -6.75
N GLN A 165 -19.17 5.12 -7.21
CA GLN A 165 -18.19 6.18 -7.03
C GLN A 165 -18.01 6.37 -5.52
N ALA A 166 -16.76 6.33 -5.05
CA ALA A 166 -16.46 6.69 -3.68
C ALA A 166 -16.95 8.13 -3.44
N PRO A 167 -17.60 8.42 -2.30
CA PRO A 167 -18.04 9.77 -1.96
C PRO A 167 -16.88 10.77 -1.90
#